data_AF-A0A976FR66-F1
#
_entry.id   AF-A0A976FR66-F1
#
_cell.length_a   1.000
_cell.length_b   1.000
_cell.length_c   1.000
_cell.angle_alpha   90.00
_cell.angle_beta   90.00
_cell.angle_gamma   90.00
#
_symmetry.space_group_name_H-M   'P 1'
#
loop_
_entity.id
_entity.type
_entity.pdbx_description
1 polymer ?
#
loop_
_entity_poly.entity_id
_entity_poly.type
_entity_poly.pdbx_seq_one_letter_code
_entity_poly.pdbx_strand_id
1 'polypeptide(L)'
;MLSARLPRYLDIDIGHSMPAHYVIPSLFPWPKQCYGLPLGETIAMMEGSGKYFAEVGLNADQLGTFGFRYKLENGPYQDHVAPLIRIYASIYPHAILPEEFIVPPTAPWPQELHGFRIGKIVSWSSHFIYHDEQ
;
A
#
# COMPACT_ATOMS: atom_id res chain seq x y z
N MET A 1 -23.88 21.39 -23.86
CA MET A 1 -22.44 21.17 -23.62
C MET A 1 -22.33 20.03 -22.63
N LEU A 2 -21.73 18.93 -23.06
CA LEU A 2 -21.88 17.59 -22.48
C LEU A 2 -21.26 17.51 -21.08
N SER A 3 -22.10 17.28 -20.08
CA SER A 3 -21.71 16.83 -18.75
C SER A 3 -21.14 15.41 -18.88
N ALA A 4 -19.83 15.31 -19.04
CA ALA A 4 -19.11 14.04 -19.01
C ALA A 4 -19.04 13.56 -17.56
N ARG A 5 -20.14 12.91 -17.14
CA ARG A 5 -20.21 12.09 -15.93
C ARG A 5 -19.18 10.98 -16.12
N LEU A 6 -18.01 11.12 -15.48
CA LEU A 6 -16.96 10.10 -15.47
C LEU A 6 -17.57 8.77 -15.02
N PRO A 7 -17.31 7.65 -15.73
CA PRO A 7 -17.83 6.36 -15.33
C PRO A 7 -17.30 6.02 -13.93
N ARG A 8 -18.22 5.71 -13.00
CA ARG A 8 -17.95 5.14 -11.68
C ARG A 8 -17.03 3.93 -11.85
N TYR A 9 -15.73 4.14 -11.67
CA TYR A 9 -14.71 3.11 -11.80
C TYR A 9 -14.22 2.78 -10.40
N LEU A 10 -14.39 1.51 -10.01
CA LEU A 10 -14.34 0.98 -8.65
C LEU A 10 -15.53 1.40 -7.76
N ASP A 11 -16.67 0.73 -7.96
CA ASP A 11 -17.62 0.42 -6.86
C ASP A 11 -17.14 -0.86 -6.12
N ILE A 12 -15.82 -1.03 -6.02
CA ILE A 12 -15.21 -1.72 -4.90
C ILE A 12 -15.17 -0.61 -3.86
N ASP A 13 -16.09 -0.64 -2.91
CA ASP A 13 -16.17 0.37 -1.86
C ASP A 13 -14.76 0.59 -1.26
N ILE A 14 -14.16 1.75 -1.54
CA ILE A 14 -12.72 2.08 -1.39
C ILE A 14 -12.33 2.27 0.10
N GLY A 15 -13.10 1.68 1.00
CA GLY A 15 -12.81 1.51 2.43
C GLY A 15 -12.98 0.08 2.91
N HIS A 16 -13.54 -0.82 2.10
CA HIS A 16 -13.76 -2.22 2.45
C HIS A 16 -12.70 -3.09 1.77
N SER A 17 -12.02 -3.91 2.58
CA SER A 17 -11.08 -4.93 2.14
C SER A 17 -11.63 -5.71 0.95
N MET A 18 -10.84 -5.80 -0.12
CA MET A 18 -11.20 -6.55 -1.32
C MET A 18 -11.59 -7.98 -0.96
N PRO A 19 -12.67 -8.56 -1.53
CA PRO A 19 -13.02 -9.95 -1.25
C PRO A 19 -11.86 -10.87 -1.59
N ALA A 20 -11.48 -11.75 -0.67
CA ALA A 20 -10.34 -12.66 -0.84
C ALA A 20 -10.43 -13.54 -2.11
N HIS A 21 -11.63 -13.77 -2.64
CA HIS A 21 -11.87 -14.55 -3.86
C HIS A 21 -12.09 -13.69 -5.11
N TYR A 22 -11.77 -12.39 -5.07
CA TYR A 22 -11.92 -11.53 -6.24
C TYR A 22 -10.94 -11.93 -7.34
N VAL A 23 -11.50 -12.33 -8.48
CA VAL A 23 -10.76 -12.66 -9.69
C VAL A 23 -10.96 -11.56 -10.70
N ILE A 24 -9.86 -11.13 -11.34
CA ILE A 24 -9.91 -10.07 -12.35
C ILE A 24 -10.77 -10.55 -13.54
N PRO A 25 -11.87 -9.83 -13.87
CA PRO A 25 -12.74 -10.21 -14.97
C PRO A 25 -12.02 -10.00 -16.31
N SER A 26 -12.36 -10.83 -17.30
CA SER A 26 -11.84 -10.74 -18.67
C SER A 26 -12.45 -9.59 -19.48
N LEU A 27 -12.60 -8.42 -18.85
CA LEU A 27 -13.26 -7.25 -19.40
C LEU A 27 -12.35 -6.03 -19.29
N PHE A 28 -12.49 -5.12 -20.25
CA PHE A 28 -11.97 -3.77 -20.15
C PHE A 28 -12.36 -3.15 -18.78
N PRO A 29 -11.42 -2.54 -18.05
CA PRO A 29 -10.15 -1.96 -18.50
C PRO A 29 -8.93 -2.86 -18.25
N TRP A 30 -9.12 -4.06 -17.72
CA TRP A 30 -8.00 -4.87 -17.28
C TRP A 30 -7.17 -5.33 -18.49
N PRO A 31 -5.83 -5.33 -18.39
CA PRO A 31 -4.99 -5.94 -19.41
C PRO A 31 -5.32 -7.44 -19.54
N LYS A 32 -5.23 -7.99 -20.75
CA LYS A 32 -5.50 -9.42 -21.01
C LYS A 32 -4.64 -10.35 -20.15
N GLN A 33 -3.45 -9.88 -19.78
CA GLN A 33 -2.48 -10.58 -18.93
C GLN A 33 -2.96 -10.72 -17.49
N CYS A 34 -3.88 -9.85 -17.05
CA CYS A 34 -4.40 -9.84 -15.70
C CYS A 34 -5.69 -10.67 -15.57
N TYR A 35 -6.29 -11.09 -16.68
CA TYR A 35 -7.55 -11.83 -16.69
C TYR A 35 -7.43 -13.16 -15.96
N GLY A 36 -8.38 -13.45 -15.07
CA GLY A 36 -8.40 -14.70 -14.31
C GLY A 36 -7.42 -14.75 -13.14
N LEU A 37 -6.64 -13.69 -12.87
CA LEU A 37 -5.76 -13.65 -11.71
C LEU A 37 -6.56 -13.44 -10.41
N PRO A 38 -6.27 -14.20 -9.33
CA PRO A 38 -6.93 -14.05 -8.04
C PRO A 38 -6.32 -12.86 -7.29
N LEU A 39 -6.75 -11.65 -7.68
CA LEU A 39 -6.25 -10.41 -7.09
C LEU A 39 -6.59 -10.32 -5.60
N GLY A 40 -7.77 -10.78 -5.19
CA GLY A 40 -8.17 -10.81 -3.78
C GLY A 40 -7.22 -11.65 -2.91
N GLU A 41 -6.89 -12.86 -3.37
CA GLU A 41 -5.99 -13.78 -2.66
C GLU A 41 -4.57 -13.23 -2.64
N THR A 42 -4.14 -12.62 -3.74
CA THR A 42 -2.83 -11.99 -3.84
C THR A 42 -2.71 -10.85 -2.84
N ILE A 43 -3.73 -9.99 -2.72
CA ILE A 43 -3.78 -8.91 -1.73
C ILE A 43 -3.78 -9.49 -0.32
N ALA A 44 -4.64 -10.46 -0.01
CA ALA A 44 -4.68 -11.08 1.32
C ALA A 44 -3.32 -11.70 1.71
N MET A 45 -2.63 -12.33 0.76
CA MET A 45 -1.28 -12.84 0.96
C MET A 45 -0.28 -11.70 1.18
N MET A 46 -0.35 -10.61 0.40
CA MET A 46 0.50 -9.43 0.59
C MET A 46 0.29 -8.79 1.97
N GLU A 47 -0.95 -8.72 2.45
CA GLU A 47 -1.34 -8.13 3.73
C GLU A 47 -0.90 -9.00 4.92
N GLY A 48 -1.15 -10.31 4.86
CA GLY A 48 -0.84 -11.25 5.95
C GLY A 48 0.60 -11.74 6.01
N SER A 49 1.35 -11.69 4.90
CA SER A 49 2.76 -12.14 4.86
C SER A 49 3.78 -11.04 4.56
N GLY A 50 3.35 -9.83 4.21
CA GLY A 50 4.26 -8.76 3.79
C GLY A 50 4.91 -9.00 2.43
N LYS A 51 4.45 -9.97 1.64
CA LYS A 51 4.96 -10.20 0.29
C LYS A 51 4.79 -8.96 -0.58
N TYR A 52 5.78 -8.72 -1.43
CA TYR A 52 5.86 -7.56 -2.32
C TYR A 52 5.95 -6.20 -1.59
N PHE A 53 6.33 -6.19 -0.31
CA PHE A 53 6.47 -4.97 0.47
C PHE A 53 7.31 -3.91 -0.24
N ALA A 54 8.52 -4.28 -0.70
CA ALA A 54 9.43 -3.39 -1.38
C ALA A 54 8.80 -2.79 -2.66
N GLU A 55 8.21 -3.64 -3.50
CA GLU A 55 7.55 -3.25 -4.73
C GLU A 55 6.38 -2.32 -4.48
N VAL A 56 5.57 -2.58 -3.45
CA VAL A 56 4.42 -1.74 -3.08
C VAL A 56 4.89 -0.36 -2.62
N GLY A 57 5.92 -0.28 -1.77
CA GLY A 57 6.40 1.02 -1.30
C GLY A 57 7.19 1.81 -2.34
N LEU A 58 7.87 1.14 -3.29
CA LEU A 58 8.50 1.80 -4.43
C LEU A 58 7.47 2.34 -5.43
N ASN A 59 6.34 1.66 -5.61
CA ASN A 59 5.28 2.05 -6.53
C ASN A 59 4.07 2.71 -5.83
N ALA A 60 4.24 3.18 -4.59
CA ALA A 60 3.13 3.64 -3.75
C ALA A 60 2.34 4.81 -4.37
N ASP A 61 2.97 5.70 -5.15
CA ASP A 61 2.23 6.78 -5.83
C ASP A 61 1.25 6.26 -6.87
N GLN A 62 1.73 5.33 -7.70
CA GLN A 62 0.94 4.76 -8.78
C GLN A 62 -0.20 3.96 -8.19
N LEU A 63 0.10 3.11 -7.21
CA LEU A 63 -0.89 2.33 -6.47
C LEU A 63 -1.92 3.25 -5.78
N GLY A 64 -1.46 4.30 -5.11
CA GLY A 64 -2.33 5.28 -4.45
C GLY A 64 -3.25 6.02 -5.43
N THR A 65 -2.78 6.31 -6.65
CA THR A 65 -3.56 6.93 -7.73
C THR A 65 -4.75 6.08 -8.16
N PHE A 66 -4.60 4.75 -8.13
CA PHE A 66 -5.68 3.81 -8.42
C PHE A 66 -6.55 3.49 -7.19
N GLY A 67 -6.34 4.18 -6.08
CA GLY A 67 -7.10 3.95 -4.84
C GLY A 67 -6.61 2.74 -4.04
N PHE A 68 -5.51 2.10 -4.42
CA PHE A 68 -4.93 1.01 -3.62
C PHE A 68 -4.38 1.57 -2.31
N ARG A 69 -4.64 0.84 -1.23
CA ARG A 69 -4.14 1.12 0.12
C ARG A 69 -3.59 -0.18 0.67
N TYR A 70 -2.34 -0.17 1.08
CA TYR A 70 -1.68 -1.37 1.58
C TYR A 70 -1.91 -1.52 3.08
N LYS A 71 -2.68 -2.54 3.48
CA LYS A 71 -3.00 -2.83 4.88
C LYS A 71 -2.19 -4.03 5.37
N LEU A 72 -1.02 -3.79 5.94
CA LEU A 72 -0.25 -4.86 6.56
C LEU A 72 -0.89 -5.32 7.86
N GLU A 73 -0.93 -6.63 8.08
CA GLU A 73 -1.24 -7.18 9.41
C GLU A 73 -0.12 -6.85 10.40
N ASN A 74 -0.43 -6.96 11.71
CA ASN A 74 0.49 -6.58 12.78
C ASN A 74 1.86 -7.27 12.69
N GLY A 75 1.92 -8.56 12.33
CA GLY A 75 3.18 -9.29 12.18
C GLY A 75 4.09 -8.68 11.10
N PRO A 76 3.68 -8.73 9.82
CA PRO A 76 4.43 -8.11 8.72
C PRO A 76 4.72 -6.62 8.92
N TYR A 77 3.81 -5.87 9.55
CA TYR A 77 4.05 -4.47 9.90
C TYR A 77 5.22 -4.31 10.87
N GLN A 78 5.27 -5.12 11.94
CA GLN A 78 6.37 -5.10 12.90
C GLN A 78 7.69 -5.57 12.27
N ASP A 79 7.64 -6.51 11.33
CA ASP A 79 8.83 -7.06 10.69
C ASP A 79 9.43 -6.11 9.64
N HIS A 80 8.59 -5.42 8.87
CA HIS A 80 9.05 -4.61 7.73
C HIS A 80 8.99 -3.11 7.97
N VAL A 81 7.93 -2.59 8.61
CA VAL A 81 7.72 -1.14 8.75
C VAL A 81 8.37 -0.61 10.01
N ALA A 82 8.22 -1.29 11.15
CA ALA A 82 8.74 -0.82 12.42
C ALA A 82 10.27 -0.58 12.44
N PRO A 83 11.14 -1.42 11.83
CA PRO A 83 12.57 -1.16 11.79
C PRO A 83 12.91 0.13 11.02
N LEU A 84 12.16 0.44 9.96
CA LEU A 84 12.38 1.63 9.16
C LEU A 84 11.92 2.90 9.90
N ILE A 85 10.83 2.83 10.67
CA ILE A 85 10.42 3.92 11.57
C ILE A 85 11.49 4.14 12.64
N ARG A 86 12.10 3.08 13.19
CA ARG A 86 13.20 3.21 14.17
C ARG A 86 14.42 3.89 13.57
N ILE A 87 14.77 3.55 12.32
CA ILE A 87 15.84 4.25 11.59
C ILE A 87 15.51 5.74 11.44
N TYR A 88 14.29 6.07 10.99
CA TYR A 88 13.85 7.46 10.86
C TYR A 88 13.96 8.22 12.18
N ALA A 89 13.42 7.65 13.27
CA ALA A 89 13.41 8.27 14.59
C ALA A 89 14.82 8.48 15.18
N SER A 90 15.78 7.62 14.80
CA SER A 90 17.19 7.77 15.18
C SER A 90 17.85 8.96 14.47
N ILE A 91 17.52 9.18 13.19
CA ILE A 91 18.07 10.29 12.39
C ILE A 91 17.37 11.61 12.71
N TYR A 92 16.06 11.57 12.93
CA TYR A 92 15.21 12.73 13.20
C TYR A 92 14.46 12.56 14.53
N PRO A 93 15.15 12.72 15.67
CA PRO A 93 14.51 12.65 16.98
C PRO A 93 13.37 13.67 17.09
N HIS A 94 12.23 13.25 17.67
CA HIS A 94 11.03 14.07 17.87
C HIS A 94 10.33 14.57 16.59
N ALA A 95 10.73 14.09 15.41
CA ALA A 95 10.03 14.40 14.17
C ALA A 95 8.88 13.44 13.92
N ILE A 96 7.76 13.97 13.45
CA ILE A 96 6.68 13.17 12.87
C ILE A 96 7.11 12.77 11.46
N LEU A 97 6.92 11.50 11.10
CA LEU A 97 7.22 10.99 9.76
C LEU A 97 6.25 11.63 8.74
N PRO A 98 6.73 12.42 7.77
CA PRO A 98 5.87 12.96 6.72
C PRO A 98 5.32 11.86 5.81
N GLU A 99 4.07 11.97 5.36
CA GLU A 99 3.47 11.01 4.42
C GLU A 99 4.28 10.91 3.11
N GLU A 100 4.79 12.03 2.62
CA GLU A 100 5.58 12.09 1.39
C GLU A 100 7.07 11.73 1.60
N PHE A 101 7.45 11.23 2.78
CA PHE A 101 8.84 10.86 3.03
C PHE A 101 9.27 9.67 2.18
N ILE A 102 10.39 9.87 1.48
CA ILE A 102 11.05 8.90 0.61
C ILE A 102 12.38 8.51 1.25
N VAL A 103 12.64 7.21 1.35
CA VAL A 103 13.91 6.69 1.87
C VAL A 103 15.06 7.15 0.97
N PRO A 104 16.04 7.92 1.51
CA PRO A 104 17.15 8.43 0.72
C PRO A 104 18.16 7.33 0.39
N PRO A 105 18.95 7.50 -0.69
CA PRO A 105 19.96 6.51 -1.11
C PRO A 105 21.25 6.58 -0.29
N THR A 106 21.14 6.67 1.03
CA THR A 106 22.26 6.87 1.95
C THR A 106 22.13 5.99 3.18
N ALA A 107 23.25 5.66 3.82
CA ALA A 107 23.24 5.03 5.14
C ALA A 107 22.45 5.89 6.14
N PRO A 108 21.76 5.29 7.14
CA PRO A 108 21.71 3.86 7.48
C PRO A 108 20.62 3.05 6.75
N TRP A 109 20.02 3.58 5.68
CA TRP A 109 18.91 2.91 5.00
C TRP A 109 19.35 1.71 4.16
N PRO A 110 18.62 0.58 4.17
CA PRO A 110 18.90 -0.56 3.31
C PRO A 110 18.84 -0.17 1.83
N GLN A 111 19.82 -0.64 1.05
CA GLN A 111 19.95 -0.29 -0.37
C GLN A 111 18.72 -0.69 -1.20
N GLU A 112 18.11 -1.83 -0.88
CA GLU A 112 16.91 -2.33 -1.55
C GLU A 112 15.66 -1.47 -1.31
N LEU A 113 15.70 -0.58 -0.31
CA LEU A 113 14.60 0.32 0.05
C LEU A 113 14.89 1.77 -0.34
N HIS A 114 15.94 2.06 -1.10
CA HIS A 114 16.18 3.40 -1.61
C HIS A 114 15.04 3.82 -2.56
N GLY A 115 14.45 4.99 -2.32
CA GLY A 115 13.25 5.44 -3.04
C GLY A 115 11.93 4.93 -2.46
N PHE A 116 11.96 4.12 -1.40
CA PHE A 116 10.77 3.56 -0.78
C PHE A 116 9.94 4.64 -0.06
N ARG A 117 8.63 4.70 -0.34
CA ARG A 117 7.72 5.69 0.26
C ARG A 117 7.15 5.24 1.59
N ILE A 118 8.00 5.10 2.61
CA ILE A 118 7.58 4.66 3.95
C ILE A 118 6.48 5.53 4.56
N GLY A 119 6.50 6.85 4.32
CA GLY A 119 5.47 7.75 4.84
C GLY A 119 4.06 7.36 4.37
N LYS A 120 3.91 7.01 3.09
CA LYS A 120 2.64 6.55 2.51
C LYS A 120 2.21 5.21 3.07
N ILE A 121 3.15 4.27 3.19
CA ILE A 121 2.86 2.94 3.74
C ILE A 121 2.37 3.05 5.19
N VAL A 122 3.02 3.89 6.01
CA VAL A 122 2.59 4.16 7.39
C VAL A 122 1.23 4.86 7.40
N SER A 123 0.99 5.85 6.55
CA SER A 123 -0.31 6.52 6.43
C SER A 123 -1.42 5.52 6.09
N TRP A 124 -1.19 4.64 5.12
CA TRP A 124 -2.16 3.63 4.70
C TRP A 124 -2.46 2.60 5.78
N SER A 125 -1.44 2.14 6.52
CA SER A 125 -1.63 1.15 7.57
C SER A 125 -2.21 1.77 8.86
N SER A 126 -1.85 3.02 9.20
CA SER A 126 -2.29 3.70 10.43
C SER A 126 -3.77 4.08 10.45
N HIS A 127 -4.37 4.42 9.30
CA HIS A 127 -5.80 4.71 9.20
C HIS A 127 -6.70 3.53 9.64
N PHE A 128 -6.15 2.31 9.74
CA PHE A 128 -6.91 1.12 10.13
C PHE A 128 -6.62 0.61 11.54
N ILE A 129 -5.46 0.92 12.14
CA ILE A 129 -5.16 0.51 13.52
C ILE A 129 -6.12 1.18 14.53
N TYR A 130 -6.66 2.36 14.20
CA TYR A 130 -7.59 3.08 15.07
C TYR A 130 -9.07 2.69 14.91
N HIS A 131 -9.41 1.78 13.99
CA HIS A 131 -10.80 1.34 13.79
C HIS A 131 -11.13 -0.04 14.39
N ASP A 132 -10.17 -0.70 15.04
CA ASP A 132 -10.36 -2.04 15.64
C ASP A 132 -10.54 -2.02 17.17
N GLU A 133 -10.80 -0.85 17.77
CA GLU A 133 -11.11 -0.71 19.21
C GLU A 133 -12.54 -0.15 19.47
N GLN A 134 -13.58 -0.75 18.89
CA GLN A 134 -14.97 -0.63 19.42
C GLN A 134 -15.71 -1.96 19.47
#